data_AF-A0A5P8WFC0-F1
#
_entry.id   AF-A0A5P8WFC0-F1
#
_cell.length_a   1.000
_cell.length_b   1.000
_cell.length_c   1.000
_cell.angle_alpha   90.00
_cell.angle_beta   90.00
_cell.angle_gamma   90.00
#
_symmetry.space_group_name_H-M   'P 1'
#
loop_
_entity.id
_entity.type
_entity.pdbx_description
1 polymer ?
#
loop_
_entity_poly.entity_id
_entity_poly.type
_entity_poly.pdbx_seq_one_letter_code
_entity_poly.pdbx_strand_id
1 'polypeptide(L)'
;MNLSSNTLMGSFSKKARNLFALLLAAGTWQASIPVALLLTSSALLTAEVAHAAESMPVTLIQGFGWDSSNGAYKALIQSRSGNQYFVWYSNLIEAKVGSVVTLTYDGSGSSLYFYKLINTGNGKEASVSRYVKAN
;
A
#
# COMPACT_ATOMS: atom_id res chain seq x y z
N MET A 1 59.74 -21.33 -18.38
CA MET A 1 58.43 -22.00 -18.48
C MET A 1 57.70 -21.84 -17.16
N ASN A 2 56.65 -21.03 -17.08
CA ASN A 2 55.35 -21.47 -16.56
C ASN A 2 54.30 -20.37 -16.74
N LEU A 3 53.07 -20.80 -17.00
CA LEU A 3 51.96 -20.02 -17.49
C LEU A 3 51.31 -19.14 -16.40
N SER A 4 50.91 -17.94 -16.82
CA SER A 4 50.01 -17.03 -16.12
C SER A 4 48.60 -17.62 -16.04
N SER A 5 47.94 -17.46 -14.89
CA SER A 5 46.48 -17.64 -14.75
C SER A 5 45.96 -16.75 -13.62
N ASN A 6 45.16 -15.76 -14.04
CA ASN A 6 43.95 -15.20 -13.40
C ASN A 6 43.84 -15.19 -11.86
N THR A 7 43.50 -14.03 -11.29
CA THR A 7 42.09 -13.66 -10.98
C THR A 7 42.07 -12.50 -9.98
N LEU A 8 41.31 -11.47 -10.34
CA LEU A 8 40.82 -10.40 -9.45
C LEU A 8 40.18 -10.98 -8.18
N MET A 9 40.35 -10.33 -7.03
CA MET A 9 39.17 -10.00 -6.22
C MET A 9 39.47 -8.97 -5.14
N GLY A 10 38.69 -7.90 -5.21
CA GLY A 10 38.69 -6.79 -4.29
C GLY A 10 38.31 -7.20 -2.87
N SER A 11 38.93 -6.50 -1.93
CA SER A 11 38.60 -6.48 -0.52
C SER A 11 37.15 -6.04 -0.31
N PHE A 12 36.32 -6.89 0.27
CA PHE A 12 34.99 -6.54 0.76
C PHE A 12 34.92 -6.63 2.30
N SER A 13 34.28 -5.61 2.86
CA SER A 13 34.24 -5.21 4.27
C SER A 13 33.57 -6.23 5.22
N LYS A 14 34.09 -6.28 6.46
CA LYS A 14 33.78 -7.22 7.57
C LYS A 14 32.31 -7.33 8.02
N LYS A 15 31.36 -6.58 7.46
CA LYS A 15 29.97 -6.54 7.95
C LYS A 15 29.05 -7.64 7.40
N ALA A 16 29.53 -8.49 6.47
CA ALA A 16 28.74 -9.55 5.81
C ALA A 16 28.99 -10.97 6.36
N ARG A 17 29.64 -11.12 7.53
CA ARG A 17 30.01 -12.44 8.08
C ARG A 17 29.06 -13.01 9.15
N ASN A 18 27.97 -12.32 9.45
CA ASN A 18 27.11 -12.68 10.59
C ASN A 18 25.73 -13.28 10.23
N LEU A 19 25.48 -13.64 8.97
CA LEU A 19 24.23 -14.29 8.58
C LEU A 19 24.37 -15.77 8.16
N PHE A 20 25.59 -16.28 8.01
CA PHE A 20 25.85 -17.65 7.56
C PHE A 20 26.21 -18.64 8.68
N ALA A 21 26.33 -18.18 9.93
CA ALA A 21 26.66 -19.03 11.07
C ALA A 21 25.43 -19.57 11.83
N LEU A 22 24.21 -19.19 11.45
CA LEU A 22 22.99 -19.72 12.09
C LEU A 22 22.36 -20.91 11.34
N LEU A 23 22.90 -21.28 10.16
CA LEU A 23 22.35 -22.35 9.32
C LEU A 23 23.15 -23.68 9.39
N LEU A 24 24.12 -23.78 10.31
CA LEU A 24 25.02 -24.93 10.43
C LEU A 24 24.99 -25.60 11.82
N ALA A 25 23.81 -25.67 12.45
CA ALA A 25 23.62 -26.28 13.77
C ALA A 25 22.41 -27.23 13.89
N ALA A 26 21.97 -27.84 12.78
CA ALA A 26 21.06 -28.99 12.79
C ALA A 26 21.34 -29.79 11.51
N GLY A 27 21.99 -30.96 11.51
CA GLY A 27 21.74 -32.10 12.40
C GLY A 27 20.74 -33.02 11.73
N THR A 28 21.20 -33.81 10.76
CA THR A 28 20.41 -34.76 9.96
C THR A 28 19.88 -35.93 10.80
N TRP A 29 18.58 -36.22 10.74
CA TRP A 29 18.04 -37.59 10.85
C TRP A 29 16.85 -37.76 9.90
N GLN A 30 16.80 -38.95 9.32
CA GLN A 30 16.08 -39.38 8.14
C GLN A 30 14.76 -40.06 8.53
N ALA A 31 13.62 -39.62 8.00
CA ALA A 31 12.40 -40.42 7.86
C ALA A 31 11.39 -39.75 6.91
N SER A 32 11.03 -40.46 5.83
CA SER A 32 9.69 -40.57 5.24
C SER A 32 9.02 -39.34 4.57
N ILE A 33 8.86 -39.45 3.25
CA ILE A 33 8.17 -38.62 2.21
C ILE A 33 6.67 -38.37 2.55
N PRO A 34 5.89 -37.42 1.94
CA PRO A 34 6.13 -36.12 1.26
C PRO A 34 5.28 -34.95 1.86
N VAL A 35 5.52 -33.71 1.41
CA VAL A 35 4.56 -32.61 1.13
C VAL A 35 5.34 -31.28 1.28
N ALA A 36 6.16 -30.98 0.29
CA ALA A 36 6.51 -29.60 -0.04
C ALA A 36 5.83 -29.34 -1.38
N LEU A 37 4.55 -29.01 -1.35
CA LEU A 37 4.11 -27.61 -1.42
C LEU A 37 4.78 -26.88 -2.60
N LEU A 38 4.38 -27.30 -3.80
CA LEU A 38 3.92 -26.45 -4.90
C LEU A 38 4.23 -24.94 -4.74
N LEU A 39 5.47 -24.51 -4.98
CA LEU A 39 5.83 -23.07 -5.00
C LEU A 39 6.82 -22.72 -6.13
N THR A 40 6.72 -23.38 -7.28
CA THR A 40 7.42 -22.94 -8.50
C THR A 40 6.44 -22.73 -9.63
N SER A 41 5.51 -21.80 -9.45
CA SER A 41 4.77 -21.21 -10.56
C SER A 41 4.32 -19.83 -10.12
N SER A 42 4.48 -18.84 -11.00
CA SER A 42 4.08 -17.44 -10.85
C SER A 42 5.19 -16.46 -10.45
N ALA A 43 6.32 -16.53 -11.16
CA ALA A 43 7.01 -15.30 -11.56
C ALA A 43 6.58 -14.93 -12.98
N LEU A 44 5.26 -14.86 -13.23
CA LEU A 44 4.73 -14.16 -14.39
C LEU A 44 4.50 -12.72 -13.91
N LEU A 45 5.51 -11.89 -14.07
CA LEU A 45 5.40 -10.45 -13.88
C LEU A 45 4.56 -9.92 -15.04
N THR A 46 3.23 -10.05 -14.93
CA THR A 46 2.32 -9.26 -15.76
C THR A 46 2.56 -7.82 -15.32
N ALA A 47 3.37 -7.10 -16.08
CA ALA A 47 3.35 -5.64 -16.11
C ALA A 47 1.99 -5.22 -16.67
N GLU A 48 0.95 -5.41 -15.87
CA GLU A 48 -0.31 -4.74 -16.08
C GLU A 48 0.02 -3.29 -15.79
N VAL A 49 0.06 -2.47 -16.83
CA VAL A 49 0.02 -1.02 -16.69
C VAL A 49 -1.39 -0.70 -16.18
N ALA A 50 -1.65 -1.05 -14.92
CA ALA A 50 -2.74 -0.47 -14.18
C ALA A 50 -2.47 1.03 -14.20
N HIS A 51 -3.41 1.82 -14.70
CA HIS A 51 -3.53 3.21 -14.29
C HIS A 51 -3.58 3.17 -12.76
N ALA A 52 -2.43 3.39 -12.12
CA ALA A 52 -2.26 3.16 -10.71
C ALA A 52 -2.96 4.31 -10.01
N ALA A 53 -4.18 4.04 -9.50
CA ALA A 53 -4.92 5.01 -8.72
C ALA A 53 -3.99 5.54 -7.62
N GLU A 54 -3.74 6.84 -7.67
CA GLU A 54 -2.86 7.55 -6.75
C GLU A 54 -3.50 7.56 -5.36
N SER A 55 -2.67 7.55 -4.32
CA SER A 55 -3.14 7.63 -2.93
C SER A 55 -2.46 8.79 -2.25
N MET A 56 -3.25 9.68 -1.64
CA MET A 56 -2.74 10.82 -0.88
C MET A 56 -3.32 10.89 0.53
N PRO A 57 -2.54 11.36 1.52
CA PRO A 57 -3.07 11.69 2.83
C PRO A 57 -3.93 12.96 2.74
N VAL A 58 -5.11 12.90 3.35
CA VAL A 58 -6.04 14.03 3.51
C VAL A 58 -6.48 14.11 4.97
N THR A 59 -6.84 15.31 5.43
CA THR A 59 -7.34 15.49 6.80
C THR A 59 -8.87 15.45 6.79
N LEU A 60 -9.47 14.68 7.70
CA LEU A 60 -10.90 14.72 7.94
C LEU A 60 -11.24 15.98 8.75
N ILE A 61 -11.86 16.98 8.12
CA ILE A 61 -12.18 18.26 8.76
C ILE A 61 -13.50 18.17 9.50
N GLN A 62 -14.49 17.48 8.94
CA GLN A 62 -15.80 17.34 9.56
C GLN A 62 -16.51 16.08 9.07
N GLY A 63 -17.15 15.35 9.98
CA GLY A 63 -18.13 14.31 9.64
C GLY A 63 -19.54 14.87 9.79
N PHE A 64 -20.40 14.66 8.78
CA PHE A 64 -21.81 15.07 8.83
C PHE A 64 -22.76 13.91 9.15
N GLY A 65 -22.25 12.68 9.17
CA GLY A 65 -23.07 11.48 9.38
C GLY A 65 -23.71 10.98 8.09
N TRP A 66 -24.79 10.21 8.23
CA TRP A 66 -25.52 9.62 7.12
C TRP A 66 -26.38 10.66 6.39
N ASP A 67 -26.17 10.82 5.09
CA ASP A 67 -26.99 11.64 4.20
C ASP A 67 -27.98 10.74 3.45
N SER A 68 -29.25 10.77 3.88
CA SER A 68 -30.32 9.96 3.31
C SER A 68 -30.65 10.30 1.87
N SER A 69 -30.36 11.53 1.41
CA SER A 69 -30.63 11.94 0.02
C SER A 69 -29.65 11.32 -0.96
N ASN A 70 -28.44 11.00 -0.51
CA ASN A 70 -27.40 10.36 -1.32
C ASN A 70 -27.16 8.89 -0.93
N GLY A 71 -27.84 8.38 0.10
CA GLY A 71 -27.67 7.00 0.58
C GLY A 71 -26.22 6.69 0.99
N ALA A 72 -25.53 7.64 1.60
CA ALA A 72 -24.11 7.55 1.90
C ALA A 72 -23.73 8.41 3.11
N TYR A 73 -22.61 8.08 3.75
CA TYR A 73 -22.01 8.95 4.76
C TYR A 73 -21.35 10.15 4.11
N LYS A 74 -21.49 11.33 4.71
CA LYS A 74 -20.93 12.58 4.20
C LYS A 74 -19.83 13.11 5.12
N ALA A 75 -18.72 13.55 4.53
CA ALA A 75 -17.61 14.20 5.21
C ALA A 75 -17.06 15.39 4.42
N LEU A 76 -16.38 16.30 5.11
CA LEU A 76 -15.51 17.32 4.54
C LEU A 76 -14.05 16.88 4.76
N ILE A 77 -13.30 16.73 3.68
CA ILE A 77 -11.87 16.43 3.71
C ILE A 77 -11.07 17.61 3.17
N GLN A 78 -9.82 17.72 3.61
CA GLN A 78 -8.87 18.71 3.10
C GLN A 78 -7.59 18.03 2.63
N SER A 79 -7.18 18.34 1.40
CA SER A 79 -5.88 17.93 0.86
C SER A 79 -4.75 18.76 1.50
N ARG A 80 -3.50 18.29 1.36
CA ARG A 80 -2.32 19.04 1.81
C ARG A 80 -2.17 20.42 1.14
N SER A 81 -2.70 20.57 -0.08
CA SER A 81 -2.73 21.85 -0.80
C SER A 81 -3.81 22.81 -0.31
N GLY A 82 -4.57 22.44 0.73
CA GLY A 82 -5.62 23.27 1.32
C GLY A 82 -6.98 23.16 0.63
N ASN A 83 -7.06 22.47 -0.51
CA ASN A 83 -8.32 22.23 -1.21
C ASN A 83 -9.26 21.37 -0.37
N GLN A 84 -10.51 21.79 -0.27
CA GLN A 84 -11.52 21.10 0.50
C GLN A 84 -12.57 20.45 -0.40
N TYR A 85 -13.01 19.26 -0.02
CA TYR A 85 -13.99 18.49 -0.78
C TYR A 85 -15.03 17.89 0.16
N PHE A 86 -16.30 18.07 -0.18
CA PHE A 86 -17.37 17.24 0.35
C PHE A 86 -17.32 15.88 -0.34
N VAL A 87 -17.36 14.81 0.44
CA VAL A 87 -17.24 13.44 -0.06
C VAL A 87 -18.36 12.59 0.54
N TRP A 88 -19.00 11.80 -0.31
CA TRP A 88 -19.99 10.80 0.05
C TRP A 88 -19.41 9.41 -0.14
N TYR A 89 -19.51 8.58 0.88
CA TYR A 89 -18.89 7.26 0.92
C TYR A 89 -19.81 6.21 1.56
N SER A 90 -19.67 4.95 1.13
CA SER A 90 -20.64 3.89 1.42
C SER A 90 -20.66 3.41 2.88
N ASN A 91 -19.49 3.13 3.45
CA ASN A 91 -19.35 2.51 4.77
C ASN A 91 -18.72 3.45 5.79
N LEU A 92 -19.13 3.39 7.06
CA LEU A 92 -18.52 4.21 8.10
C LEU A 92 -17.08 3.77 8.36
N ILE A 93 -16.11 4.66 8.13
CA ILE A 93 -14.67 4.41 8.35
C ILE A 93 -14.19 4.70 9.79
N GLU A 94 -15.06 5.23 10.64
CA GLU A 94 -14.80 5.54 12.07
C GLU A 94 -13.56 6.44 12.30
N ALA A 95 -13.28 7.34 11.36
CA ALA A 95 -12.21 8.33 11.49
C ALA A 95 -12.64 9.49 12.40
N LYS A 96 -11.74 9.93 13.28
CA LYS A 96 -11.97 11.09 14.15
C LYS A 96 -11.75 12.38 13.37
N VAL A 97 -12.51 13.42 13.66
CA VAL A 97 -12.23 14.77 13.11
C VAL A 97 -10.80 15.19 13.50
N GLY A 98 -10.07 15.77 12.54
CA GLY A 98 -8.66 16.11 12.64
C GLY A 98 -7.69 14.97 12.32
N SER A 99 -8.17 13.74 12.14
CA SER A 99 -7.31 12.61 11.76
C SER A 99 -6.96 12.61 10.28
N VAL A 100 -5.80 12.02 9.96
CA VAL A 100 -5.36 11.79 8.59
C VAL A 100 -5.96 10.49 8.08
N VAL A 101 -6.65 10.57 6.95
CA VAL A 101 -7.16 9.43 6.19
C VAL A 101 -6.48 9.39 4.82
N THR A 102 -6.40 8.23 4.21
CA THR A 102 -5.87 8.09 2.85
C THR A 102 -7.03 8.17 1.87
N LEU A 103 -6.90 9.06 0.87
CA LEU A 103 -7.79 9.13 -0.27
C LEU A 103 -7.10 8.49 -1.48
N THR A 104 -7.76 7.51 -2.09
CA THR A 104 -7.38 6.97 -3.40
C THR A 104 -8.14 7.70 -4.50
N TYR A 105 -7.43 8.22 -5.49
CA TYR A 105 -7.95 9.03 -6.59
C TYR A 105 -7.24 8.71 -7.91
N ASP A 106 -7.79 9.18 -9.01
CA ASP A 106 -7.13 9.19 -10.33
C ASP A 106 -7.43 10.52 -11.02
N GLY A 107 -6.59 10.88 -11.98
CA GLY A 107 -6.72 12.05 -12.82
C GLY A 107 -6.37 13.36 -12.12
N SER A 108 -6.60 14.45 -12.86
CA SER A 108 -6.27 15.81 -12.42
C SER A 108 -7.23 16.82 -13.04
N GLY A 109 -7.29 18.03 -12.46
CA GLY A 109 -8.15 19.11 -12.96
C GLY A 109 -9.63 18.70 -13.00
N SER A 110 -10.23 18.77 -14.19
CA SER A 110 -11.62 18.38 -14.43
C SER A 110 -11.86 16.86 -14.51
N SER A 111 -10.79 16.07 -14.67
CA SER A 111 -10.86 14.60 -14.77
C SER A 111 -10.49 13.91 -13.46
N LEU A 112 -10.55 14.63 -12.34
CA LEU A 112 -10.30 14.08 -11.02
C LEU A 112 -11.40 13.05 -10.68
N TYR A 113 -11.04 11.94 -10.05
CA TYR A 113 -12.02 10.97 -9.58
C TYR A 113 -11.59 10.40 -8.24
N PHE A 114 -12.51 10.36 -7.27
CA PHE A 114 -12.24 9.82 -5.94
C PHE A 114 -12.82 8.42 -5.84
N TYR A 115 -12.00 7.43 -5.49
CA TYR A 115 -12.41 6.02 -5.39
C TYR A 115 -12.71 5.59 -3.98
N LYS A 116 -11.85 5.94 -3.02
CA LYS A 116 -11.86 5.29 -1.72
C LYS A 116 -11.27 6.18 -0.63
N LEU A 117 -11.87 6.12 0.55
CA LEU A 117 -11.32 6.67 1.79
C LEU A 117 -10.92 5.52 2.70
N ILE A 118 -9.73 5.63 3.28
CA ILE A 118 -9.16 4.61 4.18
C ILE A 118 -8.75 5.31 5.48
N ASN A 119 -9.31 4.87 6.60
CA ASN A 119 -8.85 5.32 7.90
C ASN A 119 -7.56 4.58 8.26
N THR A 120 -6.44 5.31 8.28
CA THR A 120 -5.11 4.76 8.54
C THR A 120 -4.94 4.21 9.96
N GLY A 121 -5.77 4.65 10.92
CA GLY A 121 -5.70 4.20 12.30
C GLY A 121 -6.36 2.85 12.58
N ASN A 122 -7.31 2.42 11.75
CA ASN A 122 -8.04 1.16 11.94
C ASN A 122 -8.14 0.28 10.67
N GLY A 123 -7.64 0.76 9.53
CA GLY A 123 -7.67 0.05 8.24
C GLY A 123 -9.06 -0.03 7.58
N LYS A 124 -10.10 0.61 8.13
CA LYS A 124 -11.44 0.59 7.54
C LYS A 124 -11.47 1.43 6.27
N GLU A 125 -12.12 0.88 5.26
CA GLU A 125 -12.20 1.47 3.93
C GLU A 125 -13.64 1.71 3.51
N ALA A 126 -13.86 2.75 2.71
CA ALA A 126 -15.15 3.02 2.09
C ALA A 126 -14.98 3.56 0.69
N SER A 127 -15.77 3.03 -0.24
CA SER A 127 -15.82 3.54 -1.59
C SER A 127 -16.48 4.90 -1.60
N VAL A 128 -15.89 5.83 -2.35
CA VAL A 128 -16.45 7.16 -2.60
C VAL A 128 -17.39 7.05 -3.79
N SER A 129 -18.65 7.45 -3.59
CA SER A 129 -19.66 7.47 -4.65
C SER A 129 -19.77 8.84 -5.32
N ARG A 130 -19.43 9.90 -4.58
CA ARG A 130 -19.55 11.28 -5.04
C ARG A 130 -18.61 12.18 -4.28
N TYR A 131 -18.13 13.22 -4.96
CA TYR A 131 -17.44 14.31 -4.32
C TYR A 131 -17.79 15.65 -4.98
N VAL A 132 -17.66 16.74 -4.22
CA VAL A 132 -17.87 18.11 -4.69
C VAL A 132 -16.82 19.01 -4.04
N LYS A 133 -16.13 19.84 -4.83
CA LYS A 133 -15.20 20.84 -4.29
C LYS A 133 -15.96 21.85 -3.43
N ALA A 134 -15.48 22.10 -2.22
CA ALA A 134 -16.18 22.96 -1.26
C ALA A 134 -15.98 24.46 -1.55
N ASN A 135 -14.82 24.85 -2.10
CA ASN A 135 -14.47 26.18 -2.63
C ASN A 135 -13.25 26.05 -3.57
#